data_AF-A0A1V8UNA8-F1
#
_entry.id   AF-A0A1V8UNA8-F1
#
_cell.length_a   1.000
_cell.length_b   1.000
_cell.length_c   1.000
_cell.angle_alpha   90.00
_cell.angle_beta   90.00
_cell.angle_gamma   90.00
#
_symmetry.space_group_name_H-M   'P 1'
#
loop_
_entity.id
_entity.type
_entity.pdbx_description
1 polymer ?
#
loop_
_entity_poly.entity_id
_entity_poly.type
_entity_poly.pdbx_seq_one_letter_code
_entity_poly.pdbx_strand_id
1 'polypeptide(L)'
;MANTQLLVLVGIALILCLATPTHAFGAGNIASISRIEGHNWRHGDIEDMLKTVACLKGHKWSSMMIKRVYFGNWLRDYSQAVDVGTLKGVQADTIRILVWVLAFMAFGYATAEFEVTAERLGVYRPEEHIDNPKDYADNIDARQHDQRLRGPVSQQELAVDAETGMKNYIANDRGGWATSLGYI
;
A
#
# COMPACT_ATOMS: atom_id res chain seq x y z
N MET A 1 -3.15 -7.04 42.47
CA MET A 1 -3.70 -6.42 41.24
C MET A 1 -3.15 -5.02 40.98
N ALA A 2 -3.06 -4.14 41.98
CA ALA A 2 -2.53 -2.77 41.82
C ALA A 2 -1.08 -2.67 41.31
N ASN A 3 -0.16 -3.53 41.78
CA ASN A 3 1.25 -3.50 41.34
C ASN A 3 1.44 -3.85 39.86
N THR A 4 0.64 -4.77 39.32
CA THR A 4 0.71 -5.16 37.91
C THR A 4 0.22 -4.02 37.01
N GLN A 5 -0.85 -3.32 37.42
CA GLN A 5 -1.35 -2.14 36.70
C GLN A 5 -0.34 -0.99 36.72
N LEU A 6 0.30 -0.73 37.88
CA LEU A 6 1.34 0.28 37.98
C LEU A 6 2.56 -0.05 37.11
N LEU A 7 3.00 -1.32 37.09
CA LEU A 7 4.10 -1.78 36.24
C LEU A 7 3.78 -1.63 34.74
N VAL A 8 2.56 -1.95 34.32
CA VAL A 8 2.11 -1.75 32.93
C VAL A 8 2.10 -0.27 32.57
N LEU A 9 1.58 0.59 33.45
CA LEU A 9 1.55 2.04 33.21
C LEU A 9 2.96 2.65 33.13
N VAL A 10 3.87 2.23 34.02
CA VAL A 10 5.29 2.65 33.96
C VAL A 10 5.96 2.13 32.70
N GLY A 11 5.67 0.90 32.28
CA GLY A 11 6.17 0.33 31.03
C GLY A 11 5.70 1.12 29.79
N ILE A 12 4.40 1.46 29.72
CA ILE A 12 3.85 2.29 28.65
C ILE A 12 4.49 3.69 28.66
N ALA A 13 4.62 4.31 29.84
CA ALA A 13 5.25 5.62 29.97
C ALA A 13 6.71 5.59 29.49
N LEU A 14 7.47 4.57 29.85
CA LEU A 14 8.85 4.37 29.36
C LEU A 14 8.90 4.20 27.84
N ILE A 15 8.01 3.39 27.24
CA ILE A 15 7.94 3.22 25.78
C ILE A 15 7.64 4.56 25.09
N LEU A 16 6.69 5.33 25.61
CA LEU A 16 6.34 6.64 25.04
C LEU A 16 7.47 7.65 25.20
N CYS A 17 8.19 7.65 26.32
CA CYS A 17 9.36 8.52 26.54
C CYS A 17 10.55 8.16 25.65
N LEU A 18 10.68 6.89 25.27
CA LEU A 18 11.74 6.38 24.40
C LEU A 18 11.35 6.37 22.92
N ALA A 19 10.08 6.63 22.59
CA ALA A 19 9.62 6.71 21.21
C ALA A 19 10.16 7.98 20.54
N THR A 20 11.03 7.81 19.54
CA THR A 20 11.45 8.90 18.66
C THR A 20 10.45 9.09 17.53
N PRO A 21 10.15 10.33 17.09
CA PRO A 21 9.22 10.58 16.01
C PRO A 21 9.72 9.97 14.69
N THR A 22 8.80 9.43 13.88
CA THR A 22 9.09 9.07 12.49
C THR A 22 9.21 10.34 11.66
N HIS A 23 10.40 10.60 11.12
CA HIS A 23 10.70 11.88 10.47
C HIS A 23 10.13 11.98 9.03
N ALA A 24 9.90 10.85 8.35
CA ALA A 24 9.33 10.82 7.00
C ALA A 24 8.52 9.54 6.77
N PHE A 25 7.24 9.59 7.11
CA PHE A 25 6.29 8.51 6.80
C PHE A 25 5.08 9.11 6.11
N GLY A 26 4.56 8.41 5.10
CA GLY A 26 3.36 8.80 4.36
C GLY A 26 3.58 9.05 2.87
N ALA A 27 2.50 9.42 2.19
CA ALA A 27 2.48 9.74 0.77
C ALA A 27 3.05 11.14 0.49
N GLY A 28 3.52 11.31 -0.74
CA GLY A 28 4.02 12.56 -1.32
C GLY A 28 5.53 12.68 -1.19
N ASN A 29 6.04 13.86 -1.50
CA ASN A 29 7.44 14.21 -1.27
C ASN A 29 7.61 14.90 0.09
N ILE A 30 8.83 14.88 0.61
CA ILE A 30 9.24 15.83 1.64
C ILE A 30 9.34 17.22 1.01
N ALA A 31 8.86 18.25 1.71
CA ALA A 31 8.93 19.62 1.19
C ALA A 31 10.38 20.06 1.01
N SER A 32 10.69 20.75 -0.09
CA SER A 32 12.07 21.13 -0.46
C SER A 32 12.76 22.15 0.45
N ILE A 33 12.02 22.69 1.42
CA ILE A 33 12.53 23.58 2.47
C ILE A 33 12.92 22.83 3.74
N SER A 34 12.64 21.52 3.77
CA SER A 34 12.82 20.68 4.95
C SER A 34 14.26 20.24 5.11
N ARG A 35 14.78 20.30 6.34
CA ARG A 35 16.16 19.87 6.67
C ARG A 35 16.40 18.37 6.46
N ILE A 36 15.32 17.58 6.35
CA ILE A 36 15.39 16.12 6.16
C ILE A 36 15.21 15.70 4.69
N GLU A 37 15.00 16.65 3.76
CA GLU A 37 14.96 16.35 2.33
C GLU A 37 16.29 15.70 1.89
N GLY A 38 16.21 14.63 1.11
CA GLY A 38 17.39 13.90 0.61
C GLY A 38 18.10 13.00 1.64
N HIS A 39 17.74 13.11 2.92
CA HIS A 39 18.23 12.23 4.00
C HIS A 39 17.19 11.18 4.40
N ASN A 40 15.92 11.59 4.37
CA ASN A 40 14.78 10.73 4.61
C ASN A 40 13.89 10.74 3.36
N TRP A 41 13.01 9.73 3.24
CA TRP A 41 12.15 9.57 2.07
C TRP A 41 10.73 9.23 2.47
N ARG A 42 9.77 9.97 1.90
CA ARG A 42 8.37 9.54 1.74
C ARG A 42 8.22 8.78 0.43
N HIS A 43 7.03 8.22 0.19
CA HIS A 43 6.79 7.40 -1.01
C HIS A 43 7.23 8.14 -2.27
N GLY A 44 6.73 9.36 -2.53
CA GLY A 44 7.07 10.13 -3.73
C GLY A 44 8.55 10.49 -3.90
N ASP A 45 9.32 10.55 -2.81
CA ASP A 45 10.76 10.80 -2.88
C ASP A 45 11.53 9.58 -3.43
N ILE A 46 10.95 8.38 -3.31
CA ILE A 46 11.51 7.15 -3.86
C ILE A 46 11.39 7.17 -5.38
N GLU A 47 10.27 7.61 -5.95
CA GLU A 47 10.12 7.70 -7.41
C GLU A 47 11.06 8.74 -8.03
N ASP A 48 11.51 9.75 -7.29
CA ASP A 48 12.53 10.68 -7.78
C ASP A 48 13.87 10.00 -8.10
N MET A 49 14.14 8.82 -7.55
CA MET A 49 15.30 8.01 -7.92
C MET A 49 15.29 7.62 -9.40
N LEU A 50 14.14 7.60 -10.08
CA LEU A 50 14.06 7.40 -11.53
C LEU A 50 14.86 8.44 -12.32
N LYS A 51 15.03 9.67 -11.79
CA LYS A 51 15.91 10.69 -12.41
C LYS A 51 17.37 10.23 -12.50
N THR A 52 17.79 9.34 -11.60
CA THR A 52 19.16 8.84 -11.48
C THR A 52 19.42 7.59 -12.33
N VAL A 53 18.36 6.88 -12.71
CA VAL A 53 18.46 5.64 -13.51
C VAL A 53 18.75 6.00 -14.98
N ALA A 54 19.55 5.15 -15.64
CA ALA A 54 19.92 5.32 -17.03
C ALA A 54 18.69 5.48 -17.95
N CYS A 55 18.84 6.28 -19.00
CA CYS A 55 17.78 6.52 -19.98
C CYS A 55 17.30 5.21 -20.62
N LEU A 56 16.00 4.91 -20.52
CA LEU A 56 15.42 3.83 -21.31
C LEU A 56 15.39 4.28 -22.79
N LYS A 57 16.20 3.61 -23.61
CA LYS A 57 16.29 3.86 -25.07
C LYS A 57 16.60 5.33 -25.45
N GLY A 58 17.43 6.02 -24.66
CA GLY A 58 17.83 7.41 -24.93
C GLY A 58 16.84 8.48 -24.46
N HIS A 59 15.72 8.11 -23.84
CA HIS A 59 14.79 9.05 -23.23
C HIS A 59 15.13 9.29 -21.75
N LYS A 60 15.30 10.56 -21.38
CA LYS A 60 15.46 10.99 -19.98
C LYS A 60 14.10 10.97 -19.26
N TRP A 61 14.11 10.56 -18.01
CA TRP A 61 12.94 10.66 -17.13
C TRP A 61 12.61 12.13 -16.86
N SER A 62 11.45 12.58 -17.34
CA SER A 62 10.92 13.90 -17.01
C SER A 62 10.16 13.87 -15.69
N SER A 63 10.04 15.02 -15.01
CA SER A 63 9.25 15.11 -13.77
C SER A 63 7.80 14.66 -13.95
N MET A 64 7.20 14.88 -15.13
CA MET A 64 5.85 14.42 -15.42
C MET A 64 5.79 12.89 -15.55
N MET A 65 6.76 12.25 -16.19
CA MET A 65 6.81 10.78 -16.27
C MET A 65 6.92 10.15 -14.89
N ILE A 66 7.77 10.72 -14.04
CA ILE A 66 7.95 10.27 -12.65
C ILE A 66 6.66 10.44 -11.87
N LYS A 67 6.00 11.60 -12.00
CA LYS A 67 4.72 11.87 -11.36
C LYS A 67 3.62 10.88 -11.80
N ARG A 68 3.62 10.44 -13.06
CA ARG A 68 2.69 9.41 -13.57
C ARG A 68 2.97 8.03 -12.97
N VAL A 69 4.24 7.63 -12.88
CA VAL A 69 4.63 6.38 -12.19
C VAL A 69 4.18 6.45 -10.72
N TYR A 70 4.49 7.56 -10.07
CA TYR A 70 4.11 7.79 -8.69
C TYR A 70 2.59 7.79 -8.49
N PHE A 71 1.81 8.34 -9.41
CA PHE A 71 0.35 8.28 -9.34
C PHE A 71 -0.19 6.85 -9.34
N GLY A 72 0.41 5.95 -10.14
CA GLY A 72 0.06 4.52 -10.11
C GLY A 72 0.36 3.86 -8.77
N ASN A 73 1.58 4.09 -8.23
CA ASN A 73 1.96 3.59 -6.91
C ASN A 73 1.08 4.18 -5.80
N TRP A 74 0.75 5.46 -5.89
CA TRP A 74 -0.13 6.15 -4.95
C TRP A 74 -1.54 5.57 -4.97
N LEU A 75 -2.10 5.28 -6.15
CA LEU A 75 -3.40 4.61 -6.26
C LEU A 75 -3.37 3.20 -5.68
N ARG A 76 -2.27 2.45 -5.87
CA ARG A 76 -2.07 1.14 -5.24
C ARG A 76 -2.08 1.27 -3.72
N ASP A 77 -1.35 2.24 -3.15
CA ASP A 77 -1.33 2.44 -1.70
C ASP A 77 -2.72 2.83 -1.16
N TYR A 78 -3.47 3.66 -1.88
CA TYR A 78 -4.84 4.05 -1.49
C TYR A 78 -5.91 2.99 -1.81
N SER A 79 -5.60 1.97 -2.61
CA SER A 79 -6.52 0.85 -2.87
C SER A 79 -6.87 0.08 -1.58
N GLN A 80 -6.00 0.17 -0.56
CA GLN A 80 -6.24 -0.34 0.80
C GLN A 80 -7.51 0.24 1.45
N ALA A 81 -7.92 1.45 1.06
CA ALA A 81 -9.18 2.03 1.52
C ALA A 81 -10.40 1.32 0.94
N VAL A 82 -10.25 0.62 -0.18
CA VAL A 82 -11.28 -0.19 -0.83
C VAL A 82 -11.08 -1.65 -0.44
N ASP A 83 -11.25 -1.93 0.85
CA ASP A 83 -11.17 -3.26 1.46
C ASP A 83 -12.46 -3.62 2.19
N VAL A 84 -12.65 -4.90 2.52
CA VAL A 84 -13.78 -5.43 3.30
C VAL A 84 -14.03 -4.64 4.58
N GLY A 85 -12.97 -4.23 5.29
CA GLY A 85 -13.11 -3.45 6.52
C GLY A 85 -13.90 -2.14 6.32
N THR A 86 -13.68 -1.46 5.21
CA THR A 86 -14.34 -0.18 4.88
C THR A 86 -15.64 -0.40 4.12
N LEU A 87 -15.67 -1.35 3.19
CA LEU A 87 -16.83 -1.67 2.35
C LEU A 87 -18.02 -2.23 3.13
N LYS A 88 -17.80 -2.74 4.34
CA LYS A 88 -18.88 -3.10 5.28
C LYS A 88 -19.73 -1.89 5.70
N GLY A 89 -19.19 -0.67 5.67
CA GLY A 89 -19.85 0.55 6.15
C GLY A 89 -19.94 1.70 5.15
N VAL A 90 -19.15 1.68 4.07
CA VAL A 90 -19.05 2.78 3.10
C VAL A 90 -19.05 2.22 1.68
N GLN A 91 -19.81 2.85 0.79
CA GLN A 91 -19.85 2.44 -0.62
C GLN A 91 -18.52 2.75 -1.34
N ALA A 92 -18.09 1.87 -2.25
CA ALA A 92 -16.83 2.03 -3.00
C ALA A 92 -16.72 3.38 -3.71
N ASP A 93 -17.81 3.88 -4.29
CA ASP A 93 -17.84 5.17 -4.97
C ASP A 93 -17.62 6.36 -4.01
N THR A 94 -18.12 6.27 -2.77
CA THR A 94 -17.85 7.29 -1.75
C THR A 94 -16.37 7.32 -1.38
N ILE A 95 -15.76 6.15 -1.19
CA ILE A 95 -14.32 6.02 -0.92
C ILE A 95 -13.53 6.62 -2.09
N ARG A 96 -13.91 6.29 -3.32
CA ARG A 96 -13.27 6.83 -4.53
C ARG A 96 -13.35 8.34 -4.62
N ILE A 97 -14.46 8.97 -4.26
CA ILE A 97 -14.58 10.44 -4.22
C ILE A 97 -13.60 11.03 -3.20
N LEU A 98 -13.46 10.42 -2.02
CA LEU A 98 -12.49 10.87 -1.02
C LEU A 98 -11.05 10.76 -1.55
N VAL A 99 -10.70 9.62 -2.16
CA VAL A 99 -9.39 9.42 -2.80
C VAL A 99 -9.17 10.41 -3.94
N TRP A 100 -10.20 10.76 -4.71
CA TRP A 100 -10.12 11.77 -5.76
C TRP A 100 -9.80 13.18 -5.22
N VAL A 101 -10.40 13.57 -4.10
CA VAL A 101 -10.06 14.83 -3.41
C VAL A 101 -8.60 14.82 -2.93
N LEU A 102 -8.14 13.69 -2.37
CA LEU A 102 -6.74 13.55 -1.94
C LEU A 102 -5.77 13.59 -3.13
N ALA A 103 -6.13 12.96 -4.24
CA ALA A 103 -5.36 13.01 -5.48
C ALA A 103 -5.27 14.45 -6.01
N PHE A 104 -6.35 15.23 -5.94
CA PHE A 104 -6.31 16.64 -6.30
C PHE A 104 -5.31 17.43 -5.45
N MET A 105 -5.28 17.19 -4.14
CA MET A 105 -4.33 17.84 -3.23
C MET A 105 -2.87 17.44 -3.50
N ALA A 106 -2.62 16.19 -3.90
CA ALA A 106 -1.27 15.68 -4.14
C ALA A 106 -0.75 15.97 -5.56
N PHE A 107 -1.62 15.90 -6.57
CA PHE A 107 -1.21 15.93 -7.98
C PHE A 107 -1.67 17.19 -8.73
N GLY A 108 -2.53 18.03 -8.14
CA GLY A 108 -3.12 19.20 -8.80
C GLY A 108 -4.42 18.84 -9.50
N TYR A 109 -4.79 19.56 -10.58
CA TYR A 109 -6.03 19.28 -11.31
C TYR A 109 -6.16 17.79 -11.64
N ALA A 110 -7.18 17.15 -11.06
CA ALA A 110 -7.43 15.72 -11.18
C ALA A 110 -8.17 15.40 -12.48
N THR A 111 -7.67 15.95 -13.59
CA THR A 111 -8.22 15.81 -14.94
C THR A 111 -7.32 14.92 -15.78
N ALA A 112 -7.94 13.99 -16.52
CA ALA A 112 -7.30 13.06 -17.46
C ALA A 112 -6.16 12.21 -16.89
N GLU A 113 -4.95 12.76 -16.71
CA GLU A 113 -3.76 12.02 -16.29
C GLU A 113 -3.81 11.57 -14.83
N PHE A 114 -4.41 12.38 -13.96
CA PHE A 114 -4.47 12.14 -12.50
C PHE A 114 -5.90 11.93 -11.99
N GLU A 115 -6.82 11.59 -12.91
CA GLU A 115 -8.19 11.27 -12.55
C GLU A 115 -8.28 9.90 -11.87
N VAL A 116 -9.02 9.86 -10.76
CA VAL A 116 -9.28 8.64 -9.98
C VAL A 116 -10.60 8.03 -10.42
N THR A 117 -10.52 7.06 -11.32
CA THR A 117 -11.68 6.32 -11.84
C THR A 117 -11.86 5.00 -11.11
N ALA A 118 -13.03 4.37 -11.25
CA ALA A 118 -13.27 3.04 -10.70
C ALA A 118 -12.33 1.97 -11.28
N GLU A 119 -11.87 2.17 -12.52
CA GLU A 119 -10.93 1.27 -13.20
C GLU A 119 -9.49 1.46 -12.72
N ARG A 120 -9.11 2.70 -12.38
CA ARG A 120 -7.76 3.04 -11.93
C ARG A 120 -7.55 2.82 -10.44
N LEU A 121 -8.55 3.14 -9.62
CA LEU A 121 -8.53 2.82 -8.19
C LEU A 121 -8.91 1.35 -8.03
N GLY A 122 -7.90 0.53 -7.80
CA GLY A 122 -8.05 -0.88 -7.48
C GLY A 122 -8.71 -1.10 -6.12
N VAL A 123 -8.70 -2.35 -5.70
CA VAL A 123 -9.12 -2.77 -4.36
C VAL A 123 -7.93 -3.32 -3.61
N TYR A 124 -8.04 -3.47 -2.29
CA TYR A 124 -7.00 -4.13 -1.53
C TYR A 124 -6.75 -5.56 -2.03
N ARG A 125 -5.47 -5.89 -2.25
CA ARG A 125 -4.98 -7.20 -2.65
C ARG A 125 -3.84 -7.62 -1.71
N PRO A 126 -3.99 -8.67 -0.90
CA PRO A 126 -2.93 -9.12 0.01
C PRO A 126 -1.58 -9.37 -0.70
N GLU A 127 -1.63 -9.89 -1.92
CA GLU A 127 -0.44 -10.19 -2.72
C GLU A 127 0.35 -8.93 -3.16
N GLU A 128 -0.27 -7.75 -3.21
CA GLU A 128 0.42 -6.48 -3.52
C GLU A 128 1.31 -6.00 -2.36
N HIS A 129 1.04 -6.52 -1.16
CA HIS A 129 1.69 -6.10 0.08
C HIS A 129 2.41 -7.26 0.79
N ILE A 130 2.40 -8.47 0.22
CA ILE A 130 2.92 -9.70 0.86
C ILE A 130 2.22 -9.96 2.21
N ASP A 131 0.99 -9.49 2.36
CA ASP A 131 0.20 -9.71 3.55
C ASP A 131 -0.22 -11.17 3.63
N ASN A 132 -0.32 -11.70 4.86
CA ASN A 132 -0.79 -13.06 5.07
C ASN A 132 -2.29 -13.12 4.76
N PRO A 133 -2.73 -13.84 3.71
CA PRO A 133 -4.14 -13.88 3.32
C PRO A 133 -4.97 -14.81 4.23
N LYS A 134 -4.34 -15.49 5.20
CA LYS A 134 -5.04 -16.36 6.15
C LYS A 134 -6.14 -15.59 6.87
N ASP A 135 -7.33 -16.18 6.91
CA ASP A 135 -8.51 -15.64 7.57
C ASP A 135 -8.99 -14.29 6.98
N TYR A 136 -8.55 -13.92 5.77
CA TYR A 136 -9.01 -12.72 5.09
C TYR A 136 -10.53 -12.71 4.96
N ALA A 137 -11.14 -11.55 5.23
CA ALA A 137 -12.59 -11.36 5.26
C ALA A 137 -13.34 -12.33 6.20
N ASP A 138 -12.76 -12.72 7.33
CA ASP A 138 -13.37 -13.69 8.26
C ASP A 138 -13.66 -15.05 7.57
N ASN A 139 -12.85 -15.42 6.56
CA ASN A 139 -13.01 -16.58 5.69
C ASN A 139 -14.30 -16.61 4.84
N ILE A 140 -15.02 -15.49 4.71
CA ILE A 140 -16.10 -15.37 3.71
C ILE A 140 -15.52 -14.93 2.36
N ASP A 141 -16.26 -15.15 1.28
CA ASP A 141 -15.84 -14.70 -0.04
C ASP A 141 -15.94 -13.16 -0.14
N ALA A 142 -14.80 -12.47 -0.03
CA ALA A 142 -14.74 -11.00 -0.07
C ALA A 142 -15.30 -10.41 -1.37
N ARG A 143 -15.39 -11.21 -2.45
CA ARG A 143 -15.99 -10.80 -3.73
C ARG A 143 -17.47 -10.44 -3.62
N GLN A 144 -18.12 -10.82 -2.51
CA GLN A 144 -19.47 -10.38 -2.18
C GLN A 144 -19.55 -8.87 -1.87
N HIS A 145 -18.46 -8.24 -1.43
CA HIS A 145 -18.37 -6.80 -1.18
C HIS A 145 -17.96 -6.01 -2.44
N ASP A 146 -16.95 -6.50 -3.16
CA ASP A 146 -16.51 -6.00 -4.47
C ASP A 146 -15.88 -7.16 -5.24
N GLN A 147 -16.35 -7.44 -6.46
CA GLN A 147 -15.94 -8.61 -7.25
C GLN A 147 -14.43 -8.69 -7.54
N ARG A 148 -13.71 -7.56 -7.41
CA ARG A 148 -12.26 -7.47 -7.61
C ARG A 148 -11.45 -7.90 -6.39
N LEU A 149 -12.08 -8.03 -5.21
CA LEU A 149 -11.39 -8.42 -3.97
C LEU A 149 -10.90 -9.86 -4.02
N ARG A 150 -10.03 -10.21 -3.08
CA ARG A 150 -9.45 -11.54 -2.97
C ARG A 150 -10.55 -12.59 -2.74
N GLY A 151 -10.58 -13.63 -3.57
CA GLY A 151 -11.45 -14.79 -3.34
C GLY A 151 -10.98 -15.68 -2.19
N PRO A 152 -11.66 -16.81 -1.93
CA PRO A 152 -11.32 -17.73 -0.86
C PRO A 152 -9.87 -18.24 -0.93
N VAL A 153 -9.25 -18.39 0.25
CA VAL A 153 -7.84 -18.79 0.40
C VAL A 153 -7.75 -20.28 0.68
N SER A 154 -6.92 -20.99 -0.08
CA SER A 154 -6.75 -22.44 0.07
C SER A 154 -5.68 -22.78 1.10
N GLN A 155 -5.75 -23.97 1.71
CA GLN A 155 -4.69 -24.42 2.63
C GLN A 155 -3.36 -24.67 1.90
N GLN A 156 -3.42 -25.05 0.62
CA GLN A 156 -2.23 -25.23 -0.22
C GLN A 156 -1.49 -23.90 -0.41
N GLU A 157 -2.20 -22.81 -0.67
CA GLU A 157 -1.63 -21.46 -0.78
C GLU A 157 -0.92 -21.01 0.51
N LEU A 158 -1.37 -21.49 1.67
CA LEU A 158 -0.77 -21.21 2.98
C LEU A 158 0.36 -22.19 3.36
N ALA A 159 0.61 -23.22 2.56
CA ALA A 159 1.70 -24.16 2.81
C ALA A 159 3.06 -23.52 2.53
N VAL A 160 4.11 -24.15 3.09
CA VAL A 160 5.50 -23.79 2.78
C VAL A 160 5.89 -24.49 1.49
N ASP A 161 6.40 -23.75 0.54
CA ASP A 161 7.02 -24.28 -0.67
C ASP A 161 8.34 -24.96 -0.32
N ALA A 162 8.50 -26.24 -0.68
CA ALA A 162 9.71 -27.00 -0.39
C ALA A 162 10.94 -26.52 -1.19
N GLU A 163 10.73 -25.86 -2.33
CA GLU A 163 11.83 -25.37 -3.16
C GLU A 163 12.41 -24.04 -2.65
N THR A 164 11.53 -23.13 -2.24
CA THR A 164 11.92 -21.77 -1.84
C THR A 164 11.96 -21.54 -0.33
N GLY A 165 11.31 -22.40 0.46
CA GLY A 165 11.13 -22.23 1.91
C GLY A 165 10.15 -21.10 2.28
N MET A 166 9.57 -20.42 1.30
CA MET A 166 8.58 -19.36 1.51
C MET A 166 7.16 -19.92 1.54
N LYS A 167 6.20 -19.11 2.01
CA LYS A 167 4.78 -19.44 1.83
C LYS A 167 4.41 -19.39 0.35
N ASN A 168 3.53 -20.29 -0.07
CA ASN A 168 3.11 -20.42 -1.46
C ASN A 168 2.52 -19.11 -2.04
N TYR A 169 1.74 -18.35 -1.27
CA TYR A 169 1.23 -17.04 -1.70
C TYR A 169 2.31 -15.96 -1.92
N ILE A 170 3.55 -16.14 -1.45
CA ILE A 170 4.60 -15.12 -1.58
C ILE A 170 5.22 -15.20 -2.98
N ALA A 171 5.81 -16.34 -3.33
CA ALA A 171 6.57 -16.46 -4.57
C ALA A 171 6.49 -17.84 -5.23
N ASN A 172 5.32 -18.46 -5.21
CA ASN A 172 5.06 -19.68 -5.95
C ASN A 172 3.88 -19.45 -6.91
N ASP A 173 4.12 -19.50 -8.22
CA ASP A 173 3.10 -19.33 -9.26
C ASP A 173 2.54 -20.66 -9.80
N ARG A 174 3.07 -21.80 -9.32
CA ARG A 174 2.71 -23.15 -9.78
C ARG A 174 1.29 -23.59 -9.37
N GLY A 175 0.64 -22.86 -8.46
CA GLY A 175 -0.54 -23.31 -7.73
C GLY A 175 -1.89 -22.66 -8.07
N GLY A 176 -1.93 -21.73 -9.02
CA GLY A 176 -3.17 -21.04 -9.40
C GLY A 176 -3.78 -20.13 -8.32
N TRP A 177 -3.04 -19.85 -7.25
CA TRP A 177 -3.37 -18.82 -6.27
C TRP A 177 -2.76 -17.47 -6.67
N ALA A 178 -3.23 -16.39 -6.05
CA ALA A 178 -2.59 -15.09 -6.24
C ALA A 178 -1.23 -15.08 -5.52
N THR A 179 -0.22 -14.50 -6.17
CA THR A 179 1.14 -14.45 -5.64
C THR A 179 1.78 -13.09 -5.90
N SER A 180 2.60 -12.64 -4.95
CA SER A 180 3.35 -11.37 -5.06
C SER A 180 4.34 -11.36 -6.22
N LEU A 181 4.68 -12.51 -6.81
CA LEU A 181 5.47 -12.57 -8.05
C LEU A 181 4.85 -11.80 -9.21
N GLY A 182 3.53 -11.57 -9.22
CA GLY A 182 2.90 -10.74 -10.23
C GLY A 182 3.36 -9.28 -10.25
N TYR A 183 4.12 -8.84 -9.24
CA TYR A 183 4.55 -7.45 -9.02
C TYR A 183 6.07 -7.28 -9.00
N ILE A 184 6.84 -8.32 -9.39
CA ILE A 184 8.31 -8.32 -9.45
C ILE A 184 8.78 -8.37 -10.90
#